data_AF-A0AAX6MSK2-F1
#
_entry.id   AF-A0AAX6MSK2-F1
#
_cell.length_a   1.000
_cell.length_b   1.000
_cell.length_c   1.000
_cell.angle_alpha   90.00
_cell.angle_beta   90.00
_cell.angle_gamma   90.00
#
_symmetry.space_group_name_H-M   'P 1'
#
loop_
_entity.id
_entity.type
_entity.pdbx_description
1 polymer ?
#
loop_
_entity_poly.entity_id
_entity_poly.type
_entity_poly.pdbx_seq_one_letter_code
_entity_poly.pdbx_strand_id
1 'polypeptide(L)'
;MSYYRSSLASKYYDSIIDYPYSTQEKVKNRPKPSNPALRRLVEFYHPVIYDSDWQGRYFDQILSLEDYELDQAPDFIGWLFPCPERIGAHSLSSDFSEPVMDEETFIYMRQDEGVGQNLKLAIMRTLRYYGLSVQYNPSKWEAATEVATISDIGGSPERFNYWTNMYSHHYQRIARIIRSTRILGYEDIAVQIMNAFLALAKDNELFKGWPQEMVTTVTESWTRAATSRFEVAWDGEVYAPWLAKYNMP
;
A
#
# COMPACT_ATOMS: atom_id res chain seq x y z
N MET A 1 -25.74 7.65 10.64
CA MET A 1 -25.01 6.91 11.71
C MET A 1 -24.84 5.47 11.26
N SER A 2 -23.90 5.24 10.34
CA SER A 2 -23.73 3.96 9.65
C SER A 2 -23.01 2.93 10.53
N TYR A 3 -23.51 1.69 10.44
CA TYR A 3 -23.21 0.52 11.26
C TYR A 3 -21.81 -0.10 11.01
N TYR A 4 -20.80 0.68 10.61
CA TYR A 4 -19.42 0.22 10.37
C TYR A 4 -18.50 0.33 11.59
N ARG A 5 -19.07 0.31 12.81
CA ARG A 5 -18.34 0.22 14.08
C ARG A 5 -18.23 -1.23 14.55
N SER A 6 -17.58 -2.10 13.77
CA SER A 6 -17.26 -3.46 14.22
C SER A 6 -15.83 -3.53 14.79
N SER A 7 -15.79 -3.53 16.13
CA SER A 7 -14.79 -3.92 17.15
C SER A 7 -13.26 -3.89 16.92
N LEU A 8 -12.70 -4.06 15.72
CA LEU A 8 -11.24 -3.98 15.48
C LEU A 8 -10.81 -2.64 14.89
N ALA A 9 -11.54 -2.13 13.90
CA ALA A 9 -11.32 -0.79 13.38
C ALA A 9 -11.54 0.27 14.46
N SER A 10 -12.53 0.08 15.35
CA SER A 10 -12.74 0.96 16.51
C SER A 10 -11.52 1.02 17.41
N LYS A 11 -10.90 -0.12 17.77
CA LYS A 11 -9.78 -0.14 18.71
C LYS A 11 -8.51 0.52 18.13
N TYR A 12 -8.28 0.37 16.83
CA TYR A 12 -7.21 1.08 16.11
C TYR A 12 -7.55 2.58 15.93
N TYR A 13 -8.79 2.91 15.59
CA TYR A 13 -9.24 4.30 15.46
C TYR A 13 -9.22 5.05 16.80
N ASP A 14 -9.57 4.38 17.90
CA ASP A 14 -9.49 4.89 19.26
C ASP A 14 -8.02 5.10 19.69
N SER A 15 -7.07 4.31 19.15
CA SER A 15 -5.61 4.55 19.34
C SER A 15 -5.06 5.71 18.50
N ILE A 16 -5.72 6.08 17.39
CA ILE A 16 -5.40 7.28 16.60
C ILE A 16 -5.82 8.56 17.36
N ILE A 17 -6.87 8.48 18.18
CA ILE A 17 -7.34 9.60 19.02
C ILE A 17 -6.33 9.94 20.14
N ASP A 18 -5.50 8.97 20.57
CA ASP A 18 -4.41 9.17 21.52
C ASP A 18 -3.08 9.60 20.86
N TYR A 19 -3.08 10.02 19.58
CA TYR A 19 -1.91 10.67 18.97
C TYR A 19 -1.57 11.92 19.80
N PRO A 20 -0.46 11.92 20.57
CA PRO A 20 -0.20 13.00 21.50
C PRO A 20 -0.10 14.31 20.71
N TYR A 21 -0.88 15.30 21.14
CA TYR A 21 -0.77 16.71 20.74
C TYR A 21 0.61 17.28 21.17
N SER A 22 1.70 16.78 20.61
CA SER A 22 3.01 17.44 20.62
C SER A 22 3.19 18.15 19.28
N THR A 23 2.30 19.09 18.97
CA THR A 23 1.90 19.48 17.59
C THR A 23 2.36 20.85 17.10
N GLN A 24 3.54 21.36 17.47
CA GLN A 24 4.10 22.54 16.77
C GLN A 24 5.60 22.48 16.46
N GLU A 25 6.44 21.90 17.33
CA GLU A 25 7.89 21.84 17.06
C GLU A 25 8.27 20.78 16.01
N LYS A 26 7.63 19.60 16.02
CA LYS A 26 7.88 18.55 15.02
C LYS A 26 7.47 18.95 13.59
N VAL A 27 6.56 19.92 13.43
CA VAL A 27 6.07 20.38 12.11
C VAL A 27 7.10 21.24 11.37
N LYS A 28 7.98 21.97 12.09
CA LYS A 28 8.96 22.89 11.47
C LYS A 28 10.13 22.18 10.79
N ASN A 29 10.45 20.95 11.20
CA ASN A 29 11.61 20.19 10.71
C ASN A 29 11.24 19.03 9.78
N ARG A 30 10.00 18.97 9.28
CA ARG A 30 9.61 17.92 8.34
C ARG A 30 10.32 18.10 6.99
N PRO A 31 10.73 17.02 6.32
CA PRO A 31 11.15 17.08 4.92
C PRO A 31 10.08 17.80 4.09
N LYS A 32 10.51 18.58 3.10
CA LYS A 32 9.59 19.33 2.24
C LYS A 32 9.53 18.63 0.88
N PRO A 33 8.44 17.91 0.56
CA PRO A 33 8.25 17.35 -0.77
C PRO A 33 8.46 18.40 -1.86
N SER A 34 9.10 17.99 -2.95
CA SER A 34 9.63 18.89 -3.98
C SER A 34 8.55 19.73 -4.67
N ASN A 35 7.30 19.26 -4.71
CA ASN A 35 6.20 19.94 -5.38
C ASN A 35 4.86 19.83 -4.61
N PRO A 36 3.84 20.65 -4.97
CA PRO A 36 2.55 20.66 -4.28
C PRO A 36 1.78 19.33 -4.31
N ALA A 37 1.87 18.56 -5.39
CA ALA A 37 1.18 17.27 -5.48
C ALA A 37 1.75 16.24 -4.48
N LEU A 38 3.05 16.28 -4.24
CA LEU A 38 3.69 15.42 -3.25
C LEU A 38 3.44 15.88 -1.81
N ARG A 39 3.31 17.20 -1.58
CA ARG A 39 2.83 17.70 -0.27
C ARG A 39 1.42 17.22 0.00
N ARG A 40 0.54 17.33 -1.00
CA ARG A 40 -0.83 16.83 -0.96
C ARG A 40 -0.89 15.33 -0.68
N LEU A 41 0.02 14.53 -1.25
CA LEU A 41 0.11 13.10 -0.93
C LEU A 41 0.37 12.87 0.57
N VAL A 42 1.36 13.55 1.17
CA VAL A 42 1.63 13.33 2.61
C VAL A 42 0.51 13.87 3.50
N GLU A 43 -0.11 14.97 3.10
CA GLU A 43 -1.27 15.56 3.79
C GLU A 43 -2.51 14.67 3.68
N PHE A 44 -2.72 14.01 2.54
CA PHE A 44 -3.77 13.00 2.36
C PHE A 44 -3.66 11.86 3.38
N TYR A 45 -2.45 11.45 3.79
CA TYR A 45 -2.26 10.46 4.86
C TYR A 45 -2.31 11.04 6.27
N HIS A 46 -2.15 12.35 6.44
CA HIS A 46 -1.87 12.89 7.75
C HIS A 46 -3.15 12.87 8.63
N PRO A 47 -3.09 12.40 9.89
CA PRO A 47 -4.31 12.24 10.70
C PRO A 47 -4.94 13.58 11.12
N VAL A 48 -4.19 14.69 11.05
CA VAL A 48 -4.62 16.02 11.49
C VAL A 48 -4.69 17.04 10.36
N ILE A 49 -3.91 16.84 9.29
CA ILE A 49 -3.91 17.75 8.14
C ILE A 49 -4.79 17.04 7.14
N TYR A 50 -5.89 17.67 6.76
CA TYR A 50 -6.93 17.00 6.00
C TYR A 50 -6.92 17.52 4.56
N ASP A 51 -6.32 16.75 3.66
CA ASP A 51 -6.37 17.00 2.22
C ASP A 51 -6.87 15.74 1.49
N SER A 52 -7.31 15.94 0.26
CA SER A 52 -7.91 14.94 -0.60
C SER A 52 -6.94 14.46 -1.67
N ASP A 53 -7.25 13.33 -2.30
CA ASP A 53 -6.60 12.92 -3.53
C ASP A 53 -6.96 13.84 -4.71
N TRP A 54 -6.39 13.58 -5.88
CA TRP A 54 -6.65 14.39 -7.08
C TRP A 54 -8.13 14.50 -7.49
N GLN A 55 -8.99 13.55 -7.10
CA GLN A 55 -10.43 13.58 -7.36
C GLN A 55 -11.25 14.27 -6.26
N GLY A 56 -10.60 14.74 -5.18
CA GLY A 56 -11.29 15.34 -4.04
C GLY A 56 -11.79 14.33 -3.00
N ARG A 57 -11.36 13.06 -3.08
CA ARG A 57 -11.69 12.02 -2.10
C ARG A 57 -10.70 12.05 -0.94
N TYR A 58 -11.20 12.03 0.29
CA TYR A 58 -10.36 11.96 1.48
C TYR A 58 -9.98 10.51 1.81
N PHE A 59 -8.94 10.35 2.64
CA PHE A 59 -8.39 9.06 3.00
C PHE A 59 -9.46 8.11 3.58
N ASP A 60 -10.18 8.57 4.60
CA ASP A 60 -11.25 7.82 5.28
C ASP A 60 -12.45 7.54 4.36
N GLN A 61 -12.75 8.44 3.43
CA GLN A 61 -13.79 8.23 2.41
C GLN A 61 -13.43 7.08 1.49
N ILE A 62 -12.19 7.04 0.98
CA ILE A 62 -11.73 5.93 0.15
C ILE A 62 -11.78 4.62 0.94
N LEU A 63 -11.37 4.64 2.21
CA LEU A 63 -11.42 3.43 3.04
C LEU A 63 -12.86 2.96 3.33
N SER A 64 -13.83 3.86 3.28
CA SER A 64 -15.25 3.58 3.53
C SER A 64 -16.05 3.15 2.30
N LEU A 65 -15.45 3.23 1.10
CA LEU A 65 -16.08 2.75 -0.13
C LEU A 65 -16.46 1.28 -0.01
N GLU A 66 -17.58 0.88 -0.61
CA GLU A 66 -17.94 -0.52 -0.75
C GLU A 66 -17.05 -1.21 -1.79
N ASP A 67 -16.96 -2.54 -1.73
CA ASP A 67 -16.08 -3.30 -2.62
C ASP A 67 -16.44 -3.08 -4.11
N TYR A 68 -17.72 -2.93 -4.44
CA TYR A 68 -18.14 -2.63 -5.82
C TYR A 68 -17.68 -1.25 -6.28
N GLU A 69 -17.54 -0.27 -5.39
CA GLU A 69 -17.09 1.08 -5.73
C GLU A 69 -15.59 1.10 -5.97
N LEU A 70 -14.83 0.30 -5.22
CA LEU A 70 -13.40 0.09 -5.44
C LEU A 70 -13.13 -0.51 -6.83
N ASP A 71 -14.03 -1.36 -7.33
CA ASP A 71 -13.93 -1.91 -8.69
C ASP A 71 -14.09 -0.85 -9.77
N GLN A 72 -14.98 0.12 -9.56
CA GLN A 72 -15.28 1.17 -10.56
C GLN A 72 -14.24 2.30 -10.57
N ALA A 73 -13.47 2.47 -9.50
CA ALA A 73 -12.55 3.60 -9.36
C ALA A 73 -11.14 3.16 -8.92
N PRO A 74 -10.38 2.43 -9.75
CA PRO A 74 -9.12 1.84 -9.32
C PRO A 74 -7.96 2.84 -9.16
N ASP A 75 -8.18 4.10 -9.47
CA ASP A 75 -7.17 5.16 -9.51
C ASP A 75 -6.74 5.63 -8.09
N PHE A 76 -7.49 5.26 -7.05
CA PHE A 76 -7.08 5.49 -5.65
C PHE A 76 -5.79 4.73 -5.30
N ILE A 77 -5.47 3.64 -5.99
CA ILE A 77 -4.39 2.73 -5.58
C ILE A 77 -3.04 3.43 -5.58
N GLY A 78 -2.83 4.38 -6.50
CA GLY A 78 -1.60 5.16 -6.59
C GLY A 78 -1.41 6.08 -5.37
N TRP A 79 -2.51 6.50 -4.76
CA TRP A 79 -2.54 7.33 -3.55
C TRP A 79 -2.48 6.48 -2.27
N LEU A 80 -3.18 5.35 -2.20
CA LEU A 80 -3.11 4.43 -1.05
C LEU A 80 -1.81 3.63 -0.95
N PHE A 81 -1.06 3.52 -2.05
CA PHE A 81 0.21 2.82 -2.08
C PHE A 81 1.18 3.57 -2.98
N PRO A 82 1.67 4.76 -2.58
CA PRO A 82 2.57 5.53 -3.42
C PRO A 82 3.89 4.78 -3.62
N CYS A 83 4.48 4.93 -4.80
CA CYS A 83 5.80 4.41 -5.16
C CYS A 83 6.60 5.50 -5.91
N PRO A 84 7.94 5.40 -5.95
CA PRO A 84 8.77 6.28 -6.76
C PRO A 84 8.84 5.85 -8.25
N GLU A 85 8.11 4.78 -8.59
CA GLU A 85 7.80 4.33 -9.94
C GLU A 85 6.29 4.37 -10.22
N ARG A 86 5.92 4.55 -11.49
CA ARG A 86 4.51 4.51 -11.95
C ARG A 86 4.06 3.07 -12.19
N ILE A 87 2.76 2.79 -12.02
CA ILE A 87 2.20 1.52 -12.50
C ILE A 87 2.36 1.48 -14.02
N GLY A 88 3.03 0.44 -14.51
CA GLY A 88 3.28 0.27 -15.94
C GLY A 88 4.04 1.46 -16.50
N ALA A 89 5.26 1.75 -16.02
CA ALA A 89 6.10 2.86 -16.50
C ALA A 89 6.37 2.86 -18.02
N HIS A 90 6.00 1.79 -18.74
CA HIS A 90 6.00 1.67 -20.20
C HIS A 90 4.62 1.91 -20.88
N SER A 91 3.55 2.11 -20.12
CA SER A 91 2.20 2.38 -20.60
C SER A 91 2.08 3.85 -20.97
N LEU A 92 1.75 4.11 -22.23
CA LEU A 92 1.64 5.44 -22.85
C LEU A 92 0.47 6.28 -22.32
N SER A 93 -0.33 5.77 -21.38
CA SER A 93 -1.42 6.55 -20.79
C SER A 93 -0.84 7.56 -19.79
N SER A 94 -0.62 8.78 -20.26
CA SER A 94 -0.36 10.01 -19.50
C SER A 94 -1.44 10.39 -18.47
N ASP A 95 -2.45 9.53 -18.29
CA ASP A 95 -3.72 9.86 -17.62
C ASP A 95 -3.74 9.50 -16.13
N PHE A 96 -2.67 8.90 -15.60
CA PHE A 96 -2.57 8.64 -14.16
C PHE A 96 -1.93 9.82 -13.43
N SER A 97 -2.77 10.64 -12.83
CA SER A 97 -2.47 11.68 -11.83
C SER A 97 -1.91 11.13 -10.50
N GLU A 98 -1.42 9.89 -10.49
CA GLU A 98 -0.80 9.29 -9.31
C GLU A 98 0.50 10.02 -8.96
N PRO A 99 0.68 10.37 -7.67
CA PRO A 99 1.92 10.98 -7.21
C PRO A 99 3.06 9.94 -7.28
N VAL A 100 4.20 10.38 -7.81
CA VAL A 100 5.45 9.61 -7.86
C VAL A 100 6.36 10.13 -6.77
N MET A 101 6.66 9.30 -5.76
CA MET A 101 7.43 9.73 -4.59
C MET A 101 8.84 10.19 -4.95
N ASP A 102 9.26 11.29 -4.32
CA ASP A 102 10.66 11.70 -4.21
C ASP A 102 11.27 11.27 -2.87
N GLU A 103 12.56 11.56 -2.70
CA GLU A 103 13.33 11.20 -1.50
C GLU A 103 12.74 11.89 -0.25
N GLU A 104 12.33 13.14 -0.34
CA GLU A 104 11.76 13.92 0.75
C GLU A 104 10.40 13.36 1.20
N THR A 105 9.54 12.97 0.26
CA THR A 105 8.26 12.33 0.56
C THR A 105 8.47 10.98 1.23
N PHE A 106 9.40 10.18 0.72
CA PHE A 106 9.79 8.91 1.33
C PHE A 106 10.28 9.09 2.77
N ILE A 107 11.18 10.05 3.02
CA ILE A 107 11.70 10.32 4.37
C ILE A 107 10.55 10.75 5.28
N TYR A 108 9.67 11.63 4.82
CA TYR A 108 8.52 12.10 5.61
C TYR A 108 7.64 10.91 6.00
N MET A 109 7.18 10.12 5.02
CA MET A 109 6.24 9.03 5.28
C MET A 109 6.82 7.94 6.19
N ARG A 110 8.15 7.72 6.17
CA ARG A 110 8.83 6.80 7.10
C ARG A 110 9.00 7.35 8.53
N GLN A 111 9.04 8.67 8.70
CA GLN A 111 9.30 9.31 9.99
C GLN A 111 8.03 9.67 10.78
N ASP A 112 6.91 9.86 10.09
CA ASP A 112 5.67 10.28 10.73
C ASP A 112 4.80 9.07 11.11
N GLU A 113 4.74 8.78 12.42
CA GLU A 113 3.98 7.65 12.96
C GLU A 113 2.48 7.71 12.58
N GLY A 114 1.90 8.91 12.52
CA GLY A 114 0.49 9.08 12.15
C GLY A 114 0.22 8.69 10.69
N VAL A 115 1.10 9.10 9.78
CA VAL A 115 1.09 8.67 8.38
C VAL A 115 1.26 7.15 8.28
N GLY A 116 2.20 6.59 9.03
CA GLY A 116 2.44 5.14 9.09
C GLY A 116 1.23 4.33 9.58
N GLN A 117 0.49 4.84 10.58
CA GLN A 117 -0.76 4.21 11.03
C GLN A 117 -1.84 4.23 9.95
N ASN A 118 -1.97 5.33 9.22
CA ASN A 118 -2.91 5.38 8.09
C ASN A 118 -2.49 4.42 6.97
N LEU A 119 -1.20 4.25 6.67
CA LEU A 119 -0.77 3.20 5.73
C LEU A 119 -1.24 1.79 6.16
N LYS A 120 -1.18 1.47 7.45
CA LYS A 120 -1.70 0.18 7.96
C LYS A 120 -3.21 0.04 7.75
N LEU A 121 -3.98 1.12 7.95
CA LEU A 121 -5.42 1.12 7.63
C LEU A 121 -5.69 0.90 6.13
N ALA A 122 -4.89 1.50 5.26
CA ALA A 122 -4.96 1.25 3.81
C ALA A 122 -4.68 -0.22 3.49
N ILE A 123 -3.61 -0.80 4.06
CA ILE A 123 -3.27 -2.22 3.92
C ILE A 123 -4.46 -3.10 4.37
N MET A 124 -5.02 -2.87 5.56
CA MET A 124 -6.15 -3.64 6.08
C MET A 124 -7.36 -3.58 5.15
N ARG A 125 -7.74 -2.38 4.70
CA ARG A 125 -8.92 -2.20 3.85
C ARG A 125 -8.74 -2.85 2.49
N THR A 126 -7.58 -2.68 1.87
CA THR A 126 -7.27 -3.20 0.54
C THR A 126 -7.11 -4.72 0.57
N LEU A 127 -6.46 -5.29 1.59
CA LEU A 127 -6.36 -6.74 1.70
C LEU A 127 -7.71 -7.39 2.01
N ARG A 128 -8.56 -6.73 2.81
CA ARG A 128 -9.94 -7.21 3.04
C ARG A 128 -10.74 -7.29 1.74
N TYR A 129 -10.53 -6.35 0.83
CA TYR A 129 -11.15 -6.40 -0.50
C TYR A 129 -10.77 -7.70 -1.25
N TYR A 130 -9.51 -8.13 -1.15
CA TYR A 130 -9.02 -9.41 -1.69
C TYR A 130 -9.41 -10.66 -0.90
N GLY A 131 -10.21 -10.54 0.16
CA GLY A 131 -10.57 -11.68 1.02
C GLY A 131 -9.48 -12.08 2.02
N LEU A 132 -8.54 -11.18 2.31
CA LEU A 132 -7.50 -11.37 3.31
C LEU A 132 -7.77 -10.49 4.54
N SER A 133 -7.58 -11.01 5.74
CA SER A 133 -7.59 -10.20 6.97
C SER A 133 -6.19 -10.01 7.50
N VAL A 134 -5.94 -8.84 8.08
CA VAL A 134 -4.67 -8.47 8.71
C VAL A 134 -4.89 -8.25 10.19
N GLN A 135 -4.03 -8.84 11.01
CA GLN A 135 -3.97 -8.59 12.44
C GLN A 135 -2.55 -8.16 12.78
N TYR A 136 -2.39 -6.93 13.29
CA TYR A 136 -1.11 -6.48 13.82
C TYR A 136 -1.03 -6.84 15.30
N ASN A 137 0.07 -7.49 15.67
CA ASN A 137 0.33 -7.92 17.04
C ASN A 137 1.68 -7.34 17.49
N PRO A 138 1.85 -7.00 18.78
CA PRO A 138 3.17 -6.66 19.29
C PRO A 138 4.16 -7.79 19.04
N SER A 139 5.38 -7.45 18.61
CA SER A 139 6.46 -8.42 18.51
C SER A 139 6.77 -8.98 19.90
N LYS A 140 6.94 -10.29 19.98
CA LYS A 140 7.34 -10.97 21.21
C LYS A 140 8.80 -10.68 21.60
N TRP A 141 9.59 -10.19 20.65
CA TRP A 141 11.03 -10.05 20.79
C TRP A 141 11.48 -8.59 20.86
N GLU A 142 10.68 -7.66 20.33
CA GLU A 142 11.01 -6.23 20.28
C GLU A 142 9.78 -5.40 20.65
N ALA A 143 9.85 -4.68 21.79
CA ALA A 143 8.72 -3.97 22.37
C ALA A 143 8.15 -2.82 21.49
N ALA A 144 8.84 -2.43 20.43
CA ALA A 144 8.46 -1.35 19.52
C ALA A 144 8.10 -1.83 18.09
N THR A 145 8.18 -3.14 17.82
CA THR A 145 7.96 -3.70 16.49
C THR A 145 6.61 -4.42 16.46
N GLU A 146 5.80 -4.18 15.43
CA GLU A 146 4.55 -4.92 15.22
C GLU A 146 4.76 -6.01 14.16
N VAL A 147 4.15 -7.17 14.39
CA VAL A 147 4.12 -8.28 13.44
C VAL A 147 2.72 -8.37 12.85
N ALA A 148 2.62 -8.33 11.53
CA ALA A 148 1.37 -8.59 10.82
C ALA A 148 1.17 -10.09 10.63
N THR A 149 -0.01 -10.60 11.01
CA THR A 149 -0.48 -11.92 10.60
C THR A 149 -1.57 -11.73 9.56
N ILE A 150 -1.41 -12.37 8.40
CA ILE A 150 -2.37 -12.30 7.30
C ILE A 150 -3.03 -13.66 7.14
N SER A 151 -4.35 -13.68 7.11
CA SER A 151 -5.14 -14.91 6.98
C SER A 151 -6.19 -14.77 5.88
N ASP A 152 -6.42 -15.85 5.15
CA ASP A 152 -7.53 -15.95 4.22
C ASP A 152 -8.85 -16.04 5.00
N ILE A 153 -9.80 -15.17 4.66
CA ILE A 153 -11.14 -15.13 5.26
C ILE A 153 -12.24 -15.50 4.26
N GLY A 154 -11.90 -16.10 3.12
CA GLY A 154 -12.85 -16.66 2.15
C GLY A 154 -13.41 -15.62 1.18
N GLY A 155 -12.54 -14.87 0.51
CA GLY A 155 -12.93 -14.00 -0.61
C GLY A 155 -13.32 -14.77 -1.87
N SER A 156 -14.16 -14.19 -2.72
CA SER A 156 -14.48 -14.81 -4.01
C SER A 156 -13.27 -14.73 -4.96
N PRO A 157 -12.84 -15.86 -5.58
CA PRO A 157 -11.88 -15.85 -6.68
C PRO A 157 -12.26 -14.87 -7.80
N GLU A 158 -13.54 -14.56 -7.95
CA GLU A 158 -14.05 -13.59 -8.93
C GLU A 158 -13.53 -12.17 -8.68
N ARG A 159 -13.40 -11.76 -7.40
CA ARG A 159 -12.85 -10.44 -7.03
C ARG A 159 -11.37 -10.35 -7.34
N PHE A 160 -10.64 -11.43 -7.04
CA PHE A 160 -9.25 -11.55 -7.41
C PHE A 160 -9.08 -11.52 -8.94
N ASN A 161 -9.88 -12.29 -9.68
CA ASN A 161 -9.87 -12.34 -11.15
C ASN A 161 -10.15 -10.98 -11.80
N TYR A 162 -11.02 -10.16 -11.21
CA TYR A 162 -11.26 -8.79 -11.69
C TYR A 162 -9.98 -7.94 -11.60
N TRP A 163 -9.21 -8.11 -10.53
CA TRP A 163 -7.94 -7.41 -10.28
C TRP A 163 -6.69 -8.16 -10.73
N THR A 164 -6.82 -9.33 -11.34
CA THR A 164 -5.71 -10.04 -11.95
C THR A 164 -6.06 -10.48 -13.35
N ASN A 165 -6.74 -9.65 -14.15
CA ASN A 165 -7.00 -9.99 -15.55
C ASN A 165 -5.69 -9.96 -16.36
N MET A 166 -5.47 -11.01 -17.16
CA MET A 166 -4.27 -11.34 -17.96
C MET A 166 -3.80 -10.23 -18.90
N TYR A 167 -4.71 -9.31 -19.25
CA TYR A 167 -4.45 -8.18 -20.14
C TYR A 167 -4.66 -6.82 -19.46
N SER A 168 -4.73 -6.80 -18.13
CA SER A 168 -4.90 -5.59 -17.34
C SER A 168 -3.65 -5.28 -16.53
N HIS A 169 -3.40 -3.99 -16.28
CA HIS A 169 -2.35 -3.55 -15.35
C HIS A 169 -2.65 -3.93 -13.88
N HIS A 170 -3.71 -4.69 -13.61
CA HIS A 170 -4.22 -4.90 -12.25
C HIS A 170 -3.29 -5.81 -11.42
N TYR A 171 -2.60 -6.78 -12.02
CA TYR A 171 -1.59 -7.58 -11.30
C TYR A 171 -0.41 -6.75 -10.78
N GLN A 172 -0.11 -5.62 -11.45
CA GLN A 172 0.92 -4.66 -11.02
C GLN A 172 0.48 -3.88 -9.78
N ARG A 173 -0.83 -3.80 -9.48
CA ARG A 173 -1.33 -3.15 -8.26
C ARG A 173 -0.99 -3.96 -7.01
N ILE A 174 -1.04 -5.29 -7.08
CA ILE A 174 -0.56 -6.16 -5.99
C ILE A 174 0.93 -5.94 -5.77
N ALA A 175 1.72 -5.90 -6.84
CA ALA A 175 3.14 -5.58 -6.75
C ALA A 175 3.37 -4.19 -6.11
N ARG A 176 2.57 -3.19 -6.48
CA ARG A 176 2.61 -1.84 -5.90
C ARG A 176 2.26 -1.82 -4.41
N ILE A 177 1.24 -2.55 -3.96
CA ILE A 177 0.87 -2.68 -2.54
C ILE A 177 2.06 -3.22 -1.75
N ILE A 178 2.64 -4.34 -2.22
CA ILE A 178 3.81 -4.98 -1.59
C ILE A 178 4.99 -4.00 -1.56
N ARG A 179 5.28 -3.39 -2.70
CA ARG A 179 6.41 -2.47 -2.89
C ARG A 179 6.31 -1.22 -2.01
N SER A 180 5.17 -0.55 -2.02
CA SER A 180 4.91 0.65 -1.22
C SER A 180 5.03 0.34 0.27
N THR A 181 4.40 -0.75 0.72
CA THR A 181 4.48 -1.23 2.11
C THR A 181 5.94 -1.41 2.52
N ARG A 182 6.74 -2.07 1.66
CA ARG A 182 8.14 -2.34 1.93
C ARG A 182 8.98 -1.08 2.03
N ILE A 183 8.95 -0.22 1.00
CA ILE A 183 9.79 0.98 0.99
C ILE A 183 9.43 1.96 2.10
N LEU A 184 8.19 1.95 2.58
CA LEU A 184 7.74 2.82 3.67
C LEU A 184 8.07 2.27 5.06
N GLY A 185 8.93 1.24 5.17
CA GLY A 185 9.47 0.77 6.45
C GLY A 185 8.66 -0.35 7.11
N TYR A 186 7.85 -1.05 6.34
CA TYR A 186 7.10 -2.22 6.79
C TYR A 186 7.52 -3.47 6.01
N GLU A 187 8.84 -3.68 5.89
CA GLU A 187 9.46 -4.73 5.09
C GLU A 187 8.93 -6.12 5.44
N ASP A 188 8.83 -6.45 6.74
CA ASP A 188 8.26 -7.72 7.21
C ASP A 188 6.79 -7.89 6.81
N ILE A 189 6.01 -6.81 6.89
CA ILE A 189 4.59 -6.82 6.51
C ILE A 189 4.48 -7.06 5.00
N ALA A 190 5.32 -6.41 4.19
CA ALA A 190 5.34 -6.62 2.74
C ALA A 190 5.63 -8.09 2.37
N VAL A 191 6.54 -8.75 3.09
CA VAL A 191 6.81 -10.19 2.92
C VAL A 191 5.58 -11.03 3.28
N GLN A 192 4.86 -10.69 4.35
CA GLN A 192 3.61 -11.39 4.70
C GLN A 192 2.53 -11.20 3.61
N ILE A 193 2.41 -9.98 3.06
CA ILE A 193 1.47 -9.70 1.98
C ILE A 193 1.81 -10.53 0.73
N MET A 194 3.08 -10.54 0.34
CA MET A 194 3.57 -11.37 -0.78
C MET A 194 3.24 -12.86 -0.55
N ASN A 195 3.56 -13.40 0.62
CA ASN A 195 3.30 -14.80 0.94
C ASN A 195 1.81 -15.15 0.85
N ALA A 196 0.93 -14.28 1.35
CA ALA A 196 -0.52 -14.47 1.27
C ALA A 196 -1.01 -14.52 -0.18
N PHE A 197 -0.54 -13.60 -1.04
CA PHE A 197 -0.91 -13.60 -2.45
C PHE A 197 -0.35 -14.80 -3.23
N LEU A 198 0.87 -15.24 -2.92
CA LEU A 198 1.45 -16.46 -3.51
C LEU A 198 0.68 -17.73 -3.08
N ALA A 199 0.23 -17.79 -1.83
CA ALA A 199 -0.62 -18.88 -1.36
C ALA A 199 -1.97 -18.89 -2.08
N LEU A 200 -2.64 -17.73 -2.17
CA LEU A 200 -3.88 -17.60 -2.93
C LEU A 200 -3.70 -18.06 -4.39
N ALA A 201 -2.63 -17.60 -5.05
CA ALA A 201 -2.30 -17.97 -6.43
C ALA A 201 -2.16 -19.48 -6.65
N LYS A 202 -1.62 -20.19 -5.64
CA LYS A 202 -1.47 -21.64 -5.67
C LYS A 202 -2.79 -22.37 -5.43
N ASP A 203 -3.63 -21.86 -4.53
CA ASP A 203 -4.78 -22.58 -4.00
C ASP A 203 -6.09 -22.32 -4.78
N ASN A 204 -6.25 -21.16 -5.42
CA ASN A 204 -7.56 -20.68 -5.91
C ASN A 204 -7.83 -20.85 -7.43
N GLU A 205 -7.09 -21.71 -8.14
CA GLU A 205 -7.19 -21.80 -9.62
C GLU A 205 -7.08 -20.42 -10.33
N LEU A 206 -6.51 -19.39 -9.67
CA LEU A 206 -6.58 -17.99 -10.14
C LEU A 206 -5.96 -17.80 -11.51
N PHE A 207 -4.91 -18.56 -11.77
CA PHE A 207 -4.22 -18.58 -13.05
C PHE A 207 -4.62 -19.76 -13.93
N LYS A 208 -5.77 -20.39 -13.67
CA LYS A 208 -6.28 -21.47 -14.51
C LYS A 208 -6.48 -20.97 -15.93
N GLY A 209 -5.82 -21.66 -16.86
CA GLY A 209 -5.83 -21.30 -18.28
C GLY A 209 -4.84 -20.20 -18.66
N TRP A 210 -4.06 -19.65 -17.74
CA TRP A 210 -3.00 -18.70 -18.07
C TRP A 210 -1.76 -19.42 -18.60
N PRO A 211 -1.02 -18.81 -19.54
CA PRO A 211 0.30 -19.30 -19.90
C PRO A 211 1.23 -19.33 -18.68
N GLN A 212 1.92 -20.45 -18.45
CA GLN A 212 2.78 -20.63 -17.28
C GLN A 212 3.87 -19.54 -17.17
N GLU A 213 4.40 -19.07 -18.29
CA GLU A 213 5.36 -17.95 -18.35
C GLU A 213 4.79 -16.66 -17.74
N MET A 214 3.51 -16.38 -17.97
CA MET A 214 2.86 -15.20 -17.40
C MET A 214 2.62 -15.37 -15.90
N VAL A 215 2.24 -16.56 -15.45
CA VAL A 215 2.13 -16.88 -14.01
C VAL A 215 3.48 -16.68 -13.31
N THR A 216 4.56 -17.17 -13.92
CA THR A 216 5.92 -16.96 -13.42
C THR A 216 6.25 -15.47 -13.39
N THR A 217 5.96 -14.73 -14.45
CA THR A 217 6.24 -13.28 -14.53
C THR A 217 5.54 -12.51 -13.41
N VAL A 218 4.26 -12.81 -13.16
CA VAL A 218 3.47 -12.16 -12.11
C VAL A 218 4.00 -12.50 -10.72
N THR A 219 4.21 -13.79 -10.42
CA THR A 219 4.68 -14.21 -9.09
C THR A 219 6.11 -13.75 -8.81
N GLU A 220 6.98 -13.71 -9.83
CA GLU A 220 8.31 -13.09 -9.73
C GLU A 220 8.22 -11.59 -9.48
N SER A 221 7.28 -10.87 -10.11
CA SER A 221 7.11 -9.44 -9.86
C SER A 221 6.73 -9.13 -8.41
N TRP A 222 5.85 -9.93 -7.82
CA TRP A 222 5.48 -9.84 -6.40
C TRP A 222 6.67 -10.17 -5.50
N THR A 223 7.45 -11.18 -5.88
CA THR A 223 8.66 -11.58 -5.16
C THR A 223 9.71 -10.47 -5.16
N ARG A 224 9.97 -9.85 -6.33
CA ARG A 224 10.90 -8.72 -6.45
C ARG A 224 10.44 -7.51 -5.64
N ALA A 225 9.15 -7.18 -5.70
CA ALA A 225 8.57 -6.09 -4.92
C ALA A 225 8.87 -6.21 -3.42
N ALA A 226 8.87 -7.45 -2.89
CA ALA A 226 9.12 -7.74 -1.48
C ALA A 226 10.61 -7.92 -1.12
N THR A 227 11.48 -8.34 -2.04
CA THR A 227 12.81 -8.87 -1.69
C THR A 227 14.00 -8.24 -2.40
N SER A 228 13.82 -7.61 -3.56
CA SER A 228 14.93 -7.01 -4.34
C SER A 228 15.54 -5.80 -3.62
N ARG A 229 16.68 -5.26 -4.07
CA ARG A 229 17.19 -4.00 -3.49
C ARG A 229 16.18 -2.85 -3.64
N PHE A 230 16.17 -1.86 -2.75
CA PHE A 230 15.15 -0.81 -2.76
C PHE A 230 15.12 -0.01 -4.05
N GLU A 231 16.22 0.20 -4.75
CA GLU A 231 16.27 0.89 -6.02
C GLU A 231 15.66 0.09 -7.19
N VAL A 232 15.47 -1.22 -7.01
CA VAL A 232 14.91 -2.14 -8.01
C VAL A 232 13.39 -2.27 -7.81
N ALA A 233 12.63 -1.95 -8.85
CA ALA A 233 11.18 -2.08 -8.87
C ALA A 233 10.71 -3.52 -9.15
N TRP A 234 9.39 -3.73 -9.14
CA TRP A 234 8.79 -5.06 -9.32
C TRP A 234 9.02 -5.66 -10.72
N ASP A 235 9.24 -4.84 -11.74
CA ASP A 235 9.58 -5.27 -13.10
C ASP A 235 11.08 -5.56 -13.28
N GLY A 236 11.91 -5.25 -12.27
CA GLY A 236 13.35 -5.47 -12.31
C GLY A 236 14.16 -4.24 -12.76
N GLU A 237 13.50 -3.15 -13.11
CA GLU A 237 14.15 -1.91 -13.54
C GLU A 237 14.46 -0.98 -12.36
N VAL A 238 15.35 -0.01 -12.58
CA VAL A 238 15.73 1.02 -11.60
C VAL A 238 15.15 2.37 -12.00
N TYR A 239 14.07 2.78 -11.33
CA TYR A 239 13.43 4.08 -11.55
C TYR A 239 13.88 5.17 -10.56
N ALA A 240 14.33 4.77 -9.37
CA ALA A 240 14.67 5.67 -8.28
C ALA A 240 16.04 5.31 -7.66
N PRO A 241 17.16 5.66 -8.34
CA PRO A 241 18.50 5.28 -7.86
C PRO A 241 18.84 5.80 -6.46
N TRP A 242 18.21 6.89 -6.02
CA TRP A 242 18.41 7.46 -4.68
C TRP A 242 17.98 6.52 -3.56
N LEU A 243 17.09 5.56 -3.82
CA LEU A 243 16.68 4.56 -2.83
C LEU A 243 17.83 3.62 -2.42
N ALA A 244 18.88 3.50 -3.25
CA ALA A 244 20.01 2.62 -2.97
C ALA A 244 20.71 2.95 -1.64
N LYS A 245 20.66 4.21 -1.21
CA LYS A 245 21.22 4.72 0.06
C LYS A 245 20.55 4.12 1.30
N TYR A 246 19.32 3.62 1.16
CA TYR A 246 18.48 3.13 2.25
C TYR A 246 18.39 1.61 2.30
N ASN A 247 19.11 0.88 1.42
CA ASN A 247 19.24 -0.56 1.57
C ASN A 247 19.87 -0.86 2.93
N MET A 248 19.28 -1.83 3.64
CA MET A 248 19.95 -2.43 4.79
C MET A 248 21.28 -3.06 4.32
N PRO A 249 22.38 -2.89 5.08
CA PRO A 249 23.67 -3.49 4.76
C PRO A 249 23.65 -5.02 4.80
#